data_AF-A0A1T5I518-F1
#
_entry.id   AF-A0A1T5I518-F1
#
_cell.length_a   1.000
_cell.length_b   1.000
_cell.length_c   1.000
_cell.angle_alpha   90.00
_cell.angle_beta   90.00
_cell.angle_gamma   90.00
#
_symmetry.space_group_name_H-M   'P 1'
#
loop_
_entity.id
_entity.type
_entity.pdbx_description
1 polymer ?
#
loop_
_entity_poly.entity_id
_entity_poly.type
_entity_poly.pdbx_seq_one_letter_code
_entity_poly.pdbx_strand_id
1 'polypeptide(L)'
;MVIVRRVAFISAINKMKTMNLLHAPWLPFRLRNGDQEWRQLIAITDPDIVDFALPRADFQGAAYQLVIGILQTAFAPKDKKQWHQYYAHQPTNDELKLAFNTIEHAFELTGDGPLFMQDHDPLSQQKMNSISGLLIDAPSSKGIKDNTDFFVKRGIGEVMSPAMAALALFTLQINAPEGGRGHRAGLCGGGPLATLVMPSDEQSSLWHKLWLNVINHDIWRYDKPNFHDGSVFPWLAPTIESSKEGSEIYPSTEGVHPLHVYWAMPRRIRLVVDDESTQCLIGGENSENSENSEHSVRHYRTKTYGNNYVGNWDPHPFTPF
;
A
#
# COMPACT_ATOMS: atom_id res chain seq x y z
N MET A 1 -3.36 -9.15 -58.55
CA MET A 1 -2.15 -9.30 -57.70
C MET A 1 -1.77 -7.93 -57.13
N VAL A 2 -2.65 -7.39 -56.31
CA VAL A 2 -2.45 -6.19 -55.48
C VAL A 2 -3.36 -6.44 -54.27
N ILE A 3 -2.98 -5.97 -53.07
CA ILE A 3 -3.54 -6.27 -51.74
C ILE A 3 -2.69 -7.31 -50.98
N VAL A 4 -1.50 -6.91 -50.50
CA VAL A 4 -0.92 -7.31 -49.19
C VAL A 4 0.11 -6.26 -48.76
N ARG A 5 -0.29 -5.01 -48.51
CA ARG A 5 0.58 -4.01 -47.85
C ARG A 5 -0.25 -2.99 -47.08
N ARG A 6 -0.98 -3.44 -46.06
CA ARG A 6 -1.64 -2.56 -45.09
C ARG A 6 -2.12 -3.28 -43.82
N VAL A 7 -1.34 -4.22 -43.29
CA VAL A 7 -1.58 -4.78 -41.94
C VAL A 7 -0.23 -5.15 -41.32
N ALA A 8 0.56 -4.16 -40.92
CA ALA A 8 1.76 -4.36 -40.10
C ALA A 8 2.14 -3.08 -39.33
N PHE A 9 1.13 -2.29 -38.95
CA PHE A 9 1.27 -1.11 -38.09
C PHE A 9 0.05 -1.04 -37.18
N ILE A 10 -0.09 -2.03 -36.29
CA ILE A 10 -0.90 -2.03 -35.07
C ILE A 10 -0.46 -3.29 -34.31
N SER A 11 -0.25 -3.15 -33.00
CA SER A 11 0.09 -4.22 -32.04
C SER A 11 1.58 -4.57 -31.86
N ALA A 12 2.38 -3.55 -31.53
CA ALA A 12 3.34 -3.68 -30.44
C ALA A 12 2.96 -2.66 -29.36
N ILE A 13 1.75 -2.82 -28.80
CA ILE A 13 1.49 -2.29 -27.46
C ILE A 13 2.14 -3.35 -26.57
N ASN A 14 3.33 -3.07 -26.05
CA ASN A 14 3.81 -3.78 -24.87
C ASN A 14 2.71 -3.61 -23.83
N LYS A 15 1.94 -4.66 -23.56
CA LYS A 15 1.05 -4.67 -22.41
C LYS A 15 1.98 -4.53 -21.21
N MET A 16 1.93 -3.39 -20.50
CA MET A 16 2.52 -3.29 -19.17
C MET A 16 2.12 -4.55 -18.41
N LYS A 17 3.12 -5.26 -17.87
CA LYS A 17 2.84 -6.45 -17.06
C LYS A 17 2.08 -5.98 -15.82
N THR A 18 0.91 -6.55 -15.61
CA THR A 18 0.10 -6.31 -14.40
C THR A 18 0.88 -6.79 -13.17
N MET A 19 0.94 -5.96 -12.13
CA MET A 19 1.61 -6.28 -10.88
C MET A 19 0.59 -6.38 -9.76
N ASN A 20 0.34 -7.60 -9.29
CA ASN A 20 -0.54 -7.83 -8.15
C ASN A 20 0.28 -7.97 -6.86
N LEU A 21 0.00 -7.13 -5.86
CA LEU A 21 0.77 -7.09 -4.61
C LEU A 21 0.55 -8.32 -3.69
N LEU A 22 -0.42 -9.19 -3.96
CA LEU A 22 -0.57 -10.43 -3.18
C LEU A 22 0.28 -11.58 -3.74
N HIS A 23 0.55 -11.55 -5.05
CA HIS A 23 1.11 -12.67 -5.79
C HIS A 23 2.50 -12.40 -6.38
N ALA A 24 2.87 -11.13 -6.57
CA ALA A 24 4.19 -10.76 -7.07
C ALA A 24 5.27 -10.92 -5.98
N PRO A 25 6.51 -11.33 -6.32
CA PRO A 25 7.65 -11.22 -5.41
C PRO A 25 8.13 -9.77 -5.34
N TRP A 26 7.48 -8.98 -4.48
CA TRP A 26 7.68 -7.53 -4.40
C TRP A 26 8.08 -7.03 -3.01
N LEU A 27 8.12 -7.90 -2.00
CA LEU A 27 8.62 -7.54 -0.67
C LEU A 27 9.97 -8.21 -0.43
N PRO A 28 10.98 -7.46 0.04
CA PRO A 28 12.23 -8.03 0.51
C PRO A 28 12.03 -8.56 1.92
N PHE A 29 12.37 -9.82 2.13
CA PHE A 29 12.33 -10.52 3.41
C PHE A 29 13.74 -10.74 3.93
N ARG A 30 13.89 -10.70 5.26
CA ARG A 30 15.11 -11.07 5.96
C ARG A 30 14.96 -12.47 6.53
N LEU A 31 15.84 -13.37 6.12
CA LEU A 31 15.94 -14.72 6.63
C LEU A 31 16.72 -14.74 7.95
N ARG A 32 16.55 -15.83 8.70
CA ARG A 32 17.22 -16.05 10.00
C ARG A 32 18.74 -16.06 9.90
N ASN A 33 19.28 -16.52 8.77
CA ASN A 33 20.72 -16.52 8.49
C ASN A 33 21.27 -15.12 8.12
N GLY A 34 20.40 -14.11 7.98
CA GLY A 34 20.75 -12.74 7.61
C GLY A 34 20.57 -12.42 6.12
N ASP A 35 20.35 -13.43 5.28
CA ASP A 35 20.15 -13.23 3.84
C ASP A 35 18.84 -12.49 3.56
N GLN A 36 18.81 -11.83 2.40
CA GLN A 36 17.66 -11.07 1.93
C GLN A 36 17.14 -11.64 0.63
N GLU A 37 15.83 -11.89 0.57
CA GLU A 37 15.18 -12.45 -0.61
C GLU A 37 13.89 -11.70 -0.95
N TRP A 38 13.65 -11.49 -2.24
CA TRP A 38 12.36 -10.98 -2.72
C TRP A 38 11.40 -12.14 -2.90
N ARG A 39 10.32 -12.14 -2.15
CA ARG A 39 9.33 -13.22 -2.20
C ARG A 39 7.91 -12.66 -2.24
N GLN A 40 6.98 -13.55 -2.58
CA GLN A 40 5.56 -13.23 -2.55
C GLN A 40 5.09 -13.03 -1.11
N LEU A 41 3.96 -12.34 -0.92
CA LEU A 41 3.44 -12.06 0.40
C LEU A 41 3.17 -13.34 1.21
N ILE A 42 2.76 -14.43 0.56
CA ILE A 42 2.52 -15.73 1.23
C ILE A 42 3.75 -16.26 1.99
N ALA A 43 4.96 -15.80 1.69
CA ALA A 43 6.18 -16.20 2.37
C ALA A 43 6.22 -15.76 3.86
N ILE A 44 5.30 -14.91 4.33
CA ILE A 44 5.19 -14.53 5.75
C ILE A 44 4.99 -15.72 6.70
N THR A 45 4.54 -16.88 6.20
CA THR A 45 4.36 -18.13 6.97
C THR A 45 5.64 -18.95 7.10
N ASP A 46 6.69 -18.62 6.34
CA ASP A 46 7.96 -19.31 6.36
C ASP A 46 8.63 -19.13 7.75
N PRO A 47 8.91 -20.20 8.49
CA PRO A 47 9.51 -20.11 9.83
C PRO A 47 10.93 -19.52 9.82
N ASP A 48 11.62 -19.53 8.68
CA ASP A 48 12.95 -18.95 8.53
C ASP A 48 12.93 -17.46 8.22
N ILE A 49 11.78 -16.90 7.83
CA ILE A 49 11.62 -15.45 7.66
C ILE A 49 11.38 -14.79 9.02
N VAL A 50 12.27 -13.88 9.39
CA VAL A 50 12.23 -13.19 10.69
C VAL A 50 11.75 -11.75 10.58
N ASP A 51 11.83 -11.12 9.40
CA ASP A 51 11.39 -9.73 9.20
C ASP A 51 11.27 -9.34 7.72
N PHE A 52 10.77 -8.13 7.44
CA PHE A 52 11.04 -7.48 6.15
C PHE A 52 12.45 -6.86 6.15
N ALA A 53 13.02 -6.67 4.97
CA ALA A 53 14.33 -6.07 4.74
C ALA A 53 14.19 -4.75 3.97
N LEU A 54 13.35 -3.83 4.46
CA LEU A 54 13.08 -2.58 3.76
C LEU A 54 14.16 -1.52 4.07
N PRO A 55 14.51 -0.68 3.08
CA PRO A 55 15.63 0.27 3.20
C PRO A 55 15.32 1.47 4.09
N ARG A 56 14.05 1.68 4.47
CA ARG A 56 13.60 2.80 5.29
C ARG A 56 12.70 2.33 6.42
N ALA A 57 12.81 2.97 7.59
CA ALA A 57 12.01 2.63 8.77
C ALA A 57 10.51 2.92 8.60
N ASP A 58 10.16 4.00 7.91
CA ASP A 58 8.77 4.32 7.57
C ASP A 58 8.16 3.26 6.64
N PHE A 59 8.94 2.76 5.68
CA PHE A 59 8.52 1.66 4.81
C PHE A 59 8.41 0.35 5.58
N GLN A 60 9.33 0.07 6.51
CA GLN A 60 9.25 -1.09 7.40
C GLN A 60 7.94 -1.07 8.18
N GLY A 61 7.63 0.04 8.85
CA GLY A 61 6.38 0.19 9.61
C GLY A 61 5.14 0.09 8.72
N ALA A 62 5.18 0.67 7.52
CA ALA A 62 4.09 0.58 6.56
C ALA A 62 3.89 -0.86 6.05
N ALA A 63 4.95 -1.63 5.81
CA ALA A 63 4.81 -3.03 5.41
C ALA A 63 4.13 -3.88 6.50
N TYR A 64 4.45 -3.66 7.78
CA TYR A 64 3.73 -4.29 8.88
C TYR A 64 2.23 -3.95 8.84
N GLN A 65 1.89 -2.66 8.75
CA GLN A 65 0.49 -2.21 8.70
C GLN A 65 -0.26 -2.76 7.49
N LEU A 66 0.40 -2.80 6.31
CA LEU A 66 -0.15 -3.36 5.08
C LEU A 66 -0.51 -4.83 5.27
N VAL A 67 0.45 -5.63 5.74
CA VAL A 67 0.26 -7.07 5.84
C VAL A 67 -0.72 -7.43 6.96
N ILE A 68 -0.68 -6.72 8.08
CA ILE A 68 -1.70 -6.90 9.13
C ILE A 68 -3.09 -6.51 8.59
N GLY A 69 -3.21 -5.43 7.83
CA GLY A 69 -4.47 -5.03 7.18
C GLY A 69 -4.98 -6.10 6.21
N ILE A 70 -4.10 -6.69 5.39
CA ILE A 70 -4.44 -7.81 4.48
C ILE A 70 -4.94 -9.01 5.29
N LEU A 71 -4.21 -9.42 6.34
CA LEU A 71 -4.60 -10.53 7.20
C LEU A 71 -5.93 -10.27 7.92
N GLN A 72 -6.14 -9.07 8.46
CA GLN A 72 -7.40 -8.71 9.10
C GLN A 72 -8.57 -8.70 8.09
N THR A 73 -8.31 -8.31 6.84
CA THR A 73 -9.36 -8.20 5.83
C THR A 73 -9.75 -9.55 5.24
N ALA A 74 -8.78 -10.43 4.95
CA ALA A 74 -9.01 -11.68 4.24
C ALA A 74 -8.85 -12.95 5.09
N PHE A 75 -8.17 -12.88 6.24
CA PHE A 75 -7.80 -14.04 7.05
C PHE A 75 -8.02 -13.84 8.56
N ALA A 76 -8.96 -12.97 8.94
CA ALA A 76 -9.29 -12.76 10.35
C ALA A 76 -9.83 -14.05 10.99
N PRO A 77 -9.35 -14.41 12.20
CA PRO A 77 -9.80 -15.63 12.87
C PRO A 77 -11.23 -15.45 13.36
N LYS A 78 -12.03 -16.52 13.24
CA LYS A 78 -13.44 -16.55 13.65
C LYS A 78 -13.62 -16.35 15.16
N ASP A 79 -12.68 -16.84 15.96
CA ASP A 79 -12.77 -16.87 17.41
C ASP A 79 -11.37 -16.90 18.04
N LYS A 80 -11.33 -16.77 19.36
CA LYS A 80 -10.08 -16.85 20.15
C LYS A 80 -9.35 -18.18 19.97
N LYS A 81 -10.08 -19.29 19.77
CA LYS A 81 -9.47 -20.62 19.62
C LYS A 81 -8.68 -20.71 18.32
N GLN A 82 -9.26 -20.27 17.21
CA GLN A 82 -8.58 -20.23 15.91
C GLN A 82 -7.40 -19.26 15.94
N TRP A 83 -7.54 -18.12 16.63
CA TRP A 83 -6.42 -17.21 16.83
C TRP A 83 -5.23 -17.91 17.49
N HIS A 84 -5.45 -18.67 18.58
CA HIS A 84 -4.39 -19.43 19.23
C HIS A 84 -3.83 -20.57 18.37
N GLN A 85 -4.68 -21.22 17.57
CA GLN A 85 -4.25 -22.27 16.64
C GLN A 85 -3.25 -21.73 15.63
N TYR A 86 -3.57 -20.61 14.97
CA TYR A 86 -2.70 -20.00 13.98
C TYR A 86 -1.48 -19.29 14.58
N TYR A 87 -1.57 -18.84 15.84
CA TYR A 87 -0.38 -18.39 16.57
C TYR A 87 0.60 -19.54 16.83
N ALA A 88 0.09 -20.71 17.24
CA ALA A 88 0.94 -21.86 17.55
C ALA A 88 1.46 -22.59 16.30
N HIS A 89 0.66 -22.62 15.23
CA HIS A 89 1.00 -23.28 13.96
C HIS A 89 0.60 -22.36 12.82
N GLN A 90 1.59 -21.89 12.04
CA GLN A 90 1.33 -21.02 10.90
C GLN A 90 0.35 -21.70 9.92
N PRO A 91 -0.53 -20.94 9.25
CA PRO A 91 -1.35 -21.50 8.20
C PRO A 91 -0.47 -22.01 7.06
N THR A 92 -0.99 -22.97 6.31
CA THR A 92 -0.37 -23.44 5.09
C THR A 92 -0.43 -22.36 4.00
N ASN A 93 0.48 -22.45 3.03
CA ASN A 93 0.48 -21.51 1.89
C ASN A 93 -0.83 -21.58 1.10
N ASP A 94 -1.48 -22.75 1.02
CA ASP A 94 -2.72 -22.90 0.28
C ASP A 94 -3.93 -22.27 1.01
N GLU A 95 -3.94 -22.30 2.34
CA GLU A 95 -4.94 -21.57 3.14
C GLU A 95 -4.83 -20.06 2.93
N LEU A 96 -3.62 -19.50 2.96
CA LEU A 96 -3.44 -18.07 2.71
C LEU A 96 -3.72 -17.67 1.26
N LYS A 97 -3.30 -18.48 0.27
CA LYS A 97 -3.63 -18.22 -1.14
C LYS A 97 -5.14 -18.16 -1.34
N LEU A 98 -5.90 -19.12 -0.79
CA LEU A 98 -7.35 -19.13 -0.92
C LEU A 98 -7.97 -17.85 -0.34
N ALA A 99 -7.47 -17.39 0.80
CA ALA A 99 -7.91 -16.15 1.42
C ALA A 99 -7.57 -14.92 0.57
N PHE A 100 -6.33 -14.80 0.10
CA PHE A 100 -5.87 -13.66 -0.70
C PHE A 100 -6.58 -13.57 -2.05
N ASN A 101 -6.94 -14.69 -2.67
CA ASN A 101 -7.73 -14.70 -3.91
C ASN A 101 -9.10 -14.02 -3.76
N THR A 102 -9.65 -13.91 -2.54
CA THR A 102 -10.94 -13.22 -2.32
C THR A 102 -10.87 -11.70 -2.48
N ILE A 103 -9.66 -11.14 -2.43
CA ILE A 103 -9.40 -9.70 -2.48
C ILE A 103 -8.41 -9.32 -3.59
N GLU A 104 -7.90 -10.28 -4.38
CA GLU A 104 -6.81 -10.06 -5.33
C GLU A 104 -7.08 -8.93 -6.33
N HIS A 105 -8.33 -8.79 -6.79
CA HIS A 105 -8.74 -7.76 -7.75
C HIS A 105 -8.53 -6.34 -7.22
N ALA A 106 -8.41 -6.17 -5.90
CA ALA A 106 -8.16 -4.87 -5.27
C ALA A 106 -6.67 -4.53 -5.15
N PHE A 107 -5.75 -5.47 -5.38
CA PHE A 107 -4.32 -5.30 -5.11
C PHE A 107 -3.47 -5.19 -6.39
N GLU A 108 -4.09 -4.86 -7.53
CA GLU A 108 -3.38 -4.53 -8.77
C GLU A 108 -2.70 -3.15 -8.65
N LEU A 109 -1.37 -3.10 -8.66
CA LEU A 109 -0.62 -1.84 -8.65
C LEU A 109 -0.54 -1.21 -10.05
N THR A 110 -0.43 -2.05 -11.08
CA THR A 110 -0.29 -1.66 -12.49
C THR A 110 -1.26 -2.46 -13.34
N GLY A 111 -1.64 -1.91 -14.48
CA GLY A 111 -2.61 -2.51 -15.39
C GLY A 111 -3.79 -1.61 -15.68
N ASP A 112 -4.88 -2.24 -16.11
CA ASP A 112 -6.15 -1.57 -16.40
C ASP A 112 -7.07 -1.60 -15.18
N GLY A 113 -7.92 -0.58 -15.06
CA GLY A 113 -8.96 -0.51 -14.03
C GLY A 113 -8.53 0.18 -12.74
N PRO A 114 -9.31 0.00 -11.65
CA PRO A 114 -8.94 0.46 -10.32
C PRO A 114 -7.60 -0.13 -9.90
N LEU A 115 -6.69 0.71 -9.41
CA LEU A 115 -5.38 0.27 -8.96
C LEU A 115 -5.20 0.55 -7.47
N PHE A 116 -4.46 -0.31 -6.80
CA PHE A 116 -4.18 -0.30 -5.37
C PHE A 116 -3.84 1.12 -4.89
N MET A 117 -4.73 1.68 -4.07
CA MET A 117 -4.59 2.97 -3.39
C MET A 117 -4.30 4.18 -4.28
N GLN A 118 -4.71 4.08 -5.55
CA GLN A 118 -4.64 5.14 -6.52
C GLN A 118 -6.04 5.70 -6.82
N ASP A 119 -6.11 6.92 -7.33
CA ASP A 119 -7.37 7.55 -7.71
C ASP A 119 -8.08 6.73 -8.79
N HIS A 120 -9.41 6.73 -8.74
CA HIS A 120 -10.23 6.06 -9.75
C HIS A 120 -10.20 6.84 -11.09
N ASP A 121 -10.03 8.16 -11.06
CA ASP A 121 -9.75 8.96 -12.25
C ASP A 121 -8.26 8.80 -12.61
N PRO A 122 -7.88 8.53 -13.88
CA PRO A 122 -6.48 8.46 -14.30
C PRO A 122 -5.71 9.78 -14.14
N LEU A 123 -6.40 10.88 -13.84
CA LEU A 123 -5.86 12.22 -13.62
C LEU A 123 -5.03 12.72 -14.80
N SER A 124 -5.30 12.26 -16.03
CA SER A 124 -4.44 12.50 -17.21
C SER A 124 -4.17 13.98 -17.53
N GLN A 125 -5.06 14.88 -17.10
CA GLN A 125 -4.94 16.34 -17.28
C GLN A 125 -4.09 17.02 -16.20
N GLN A 126 -3.73 16.32 -15.11
CA GLN A 126 -2.90 16.87 -14.06
C GLN A 126 -1.41 16.83 -14.45
N LYS A 127 -0.65 17.81 -13.96
CA LYS A 127 0.81 17.83 -14.14
C LYS A 127 1.45 16.62 -13.48
N MET A 128 2.54 16.15 -14.07
CA MET A 128 3.42 15.17 -13.45
C MET A 128 4.24 15.85 -12.35
N ASN A 129 4.33 15.19 -11.20
CA ASN A 129 5.18 15.57 -10.08
C ASN A 129 6.24 14.47 -9.89
N SER A 130 7.43 14.82 -9.39
CA SER A 130 8.47 13.85 -9.07
C SER A 130 7.96 12.82 -8.06
N ILE A 131 8.20 11.53 -8.30
CA ILE A 131 7.83 10.44 -7.39
C ILE A 131 8.40 10.60 -5.97
N SER A 132 9.53 11.31 -5.83
CA SER A 132 10.12 11.65 -4.53
C SER A 132 9.13 12.37 -3.60
N GLY A 133 8.15 13.10 -4.16
CA GLY A 133 7.10 13.78 -3.39
C GLY A 133 6.15 12.84 -2.63
N LEU A 134 6.24 11.52 -2.83
CA LEU A 134 5.52 10.54 -2.02
C LEU A 134 6.25 10.16 -0.72
N LEU A 135 7.53 10.51 -0.58
CA LEU A 135 8.28 10.26 0.65
C LEU A 135 7.85 11.24 1.74
N ILE A 136 7.63 10.76 2.97
CA ILE A 136 7.13 11.61 4.08
C ILE A 136 8.07 12.78 4.40
N ASP A 137 9.37 12.58 4.22
CA ASP A 137 10.43 13.55 4.46
C ASP A 137 10.78 14.42 3.25
N ALA A 138 10.07 14.25 2.12
CA ALA A 138 10.32 15.06 0.93
C ALA A 138 9.98 16.53 1.18
N PRO A 139 10.84 17.46 0.73
CA PRO A 139 10.61 18.87 0.95
C PRO A 139 9.43 19.35 0.13
N SER A 140 8.56 20.16 0.75
CA SER A 140 7.48 20.80 0.01
C SER A 140 8.02 21.78 -1.03
N SER A 141 7.22 22.12 -2.04
CA SER A 141 7.57 23.16 -3.03
C SER A 141 7.96 24.50 -2.37
N LYS A 142 7.37 24.80 -1.21
CA LYS A 142 7.73 25.97 -0.40
C LYS A 142 9.08 25.75 0.30
N GLY A 143 9.32 24.58 0.89
CA GLY A 143 10.59 24.25 1.54
C GLY A 143 11.79 24.36 0.59
N ILE A 144 11.63 23.90 -0.66
CA ILE A 144 12.66 24.05 -1.70
C ILE A 144 12.86 25.54 -2.07
N LYS A 145 11.77 26.29 -2.28
CA LYS A 145 11.84 27.72 -2.63
C LYS A 145 12.49 28.57 -1.54
N ASP A 146 12.13 28.29 -0.30
CA ASP A 146 12.60 29.01 0.88
C ASP A 146 13.95 28.45 1.38
N ASN A 147 14.48 27.41 0.72
CA ASN A 147 15.72 26.71 1.06
C ASN A 147 15.77 26.24 2.53
N THR A 148 14.63 25.78 3.05
CA THR A 148 14.49 25.24 4.41
C THR A 148 14.68 23.73 4.47
N ASP A 149 15.03 23.10 3.34
CA ASP A 149 15.30 21.67 3.17
C ASP A 149 16.79 21.31 3.38
N PHE A 150 17.53 22.09 4.17
CA PHE A 150 19.00 22.01 4.31
C PHE A 150 19.54 20.61 4.62
N PHE A 151 18.81 19.79 5.40
CA PHE A 151 19.22 18.44 5.78
C PHE A 151 18.73 17.35 4.83
N VAL A 152 17.90 17.70 3.84
CA VAL A 152 17.37 16.74 2.88
C VAL A 152 18.28 16.70 1.65
N LYS A 153 18.84 15.52 1.39
CA LYS A 153 19.63 15.29 0.16
C LYS A 153 18.70 15.25 -1.04
N ARG A 154 18.77 16.28 -1.88
CA ARG A 154 18.06 16.33 -3.17
C ARG A 154 18.56 15.22 -4.11
N GLY A 155 17.72 14.77 -5.03
CA GLY A 155 18.04 13.67 -5.95
C GLY A 155 17.70 12.27 -5.43
N ILE A 156 17.49 12.11 -4.12
CA ILE A 156 17.06 10.82 -3.55
C ILE A 156 15.60 10.55 -3.94
N GLY A 157 15.35 9.33 -4.42
CA GLY A 157 14.00 8.87 -4.74
C GLY A 157 13.38 9.55 -5.94
N GLU A 158 14.15 10.17 -6.85
CA GLU A 158 13.65 10.66 -8.14
C GLU A 158 13.21 9.52 -9.08
N VAL A 159 13.63 8.28 -8.76
CA VAL A 159 13.20 7.08 -9.46
C VAL A 159 13.00 5.94 -8.47
N MET A 160 11.85 5.29 -8.55
CA MET A 160 11.49 4.15 -7.73
C MET A 160 11.16 2.93 -8.60
N SER A 161 11.45 1.73 -8.10
CA SER A 161 10.83 0.51 -8.63
C SER A 161 9.32 0.54 -8.32
N PRO A 162 8.48 -0.20 -9.05
CA PRO A 162 7.06 -0.34 -8.73
C PRO A 162 6.82 -0.75 -7.26
N ALA A 163 7.62 -1.68 -6.74
CA ALA A 163 7.55 -2.11 -5.33
C ALA A 163 7.77 -0.95 -4.34
N MET A 164 8.81 -0.14 -4.55
CA MET A 164 9.10 1.01 -3.68
C MET A 164 8.07 2.13 -3.86
N ALA A 165 7.56 2.33 -5.07
CA ALA A 165 6.47 3.29 -5.32
C ALA A 165 5.17 2.86 -4.62
N ALA A 166 4.86 1.55 -4.57
CA ALA A 166 3.71 1.02 -3.84
C ALA A 166 3.84 1.28 -2.33
N LEU A 167 5.02 1.04 -1.74
CA LEU A 167 5.25 1.36 -0.32
C LEU A 167 5.20 2.86 -0.06
N ALA A 168 5.82 3.69 -0.91
CA ALA A 168 5.76 5.14 -0.77
C ALA A 168 4.31 5.64 -0.82
N LEU A 169 3.52 5.15 -1.78
CA LEU A 169 2.11 5.45 -1.91
C LEU A 169 1.33 5.03 -0.67
N PHE A 170 1.45 3.77 -0.24
CA PHE A 170 0.75 3.27 0.93
C PHE A 170 1.09 4.09 2.18
N THR A 171 2.39 4.23 2.45
CA THR A 171 2.95 4.98 3.57
C THR A 171 2.39 6.39 3.62
N LEU A 172 2.33 7.09 2.48
CA LEU A 172 1.74 8.41 2.41
C LEU A 172 0.22 8.38 2.69
N GLN A 173 -0.52 7.42 2.15
CA GLN A 173 -1.97 7.37 2.38
C GLN A 173 -2.33 7.18 3.86
N ILE A 174 -1.60 6.32 4.58
CA ILE A 174 -1.89 6.00 5.99
C ILE A 174 -1.24 6.96 6.99
N ASN A 175 -0.05 7.48 6.70
CA ASN A 175 0.75 8.26 7.66
C ASN A 175 0.98 9.72 7.24
N ALA A 176 0.41 10.20 6.13
CA ALA A 176 0.69 11.55 5.66
C ALA A 176 0.34 12.61 6.72
N PRO A 177 1.26 13.56 6.97
CA PRO A 177 0.91 14.77 7.69
C PRO A 177 -0.16 15.56 6.94
N GLU A 178 -0.83 16.47 7.63
CA GLU A 178 -1.66 17.48 6.96
C GLU A 178 -0.84 18.19 5.88
N GLY A 179 -1.36 18.19 4.65
CA GLY A 179 -0.69 18.80 3.52
C GLY A 179 -1.11 20.26 3.32
N GLY A 180 -0.55 20.88 2.28
CA GLY A 180 -1.06 22.17 1.81
C GLY A 180 -2.55 22.11 1.43
N ARG A 181 -3.16 23.29 1.22
CA ARG A 181 -4.61 23.44 1.00
C ARG A 181 -5.20 22.36 0.07
N GLY A 182 -6.16 21.60 0.60
CA GLY A 182 -6.90 20.58 -0.12
C GLY A 182 -6.26 19.19 -0.11
N HIS A 183 -5.11 19.00 0.50
CA HIS A 183 -4.53 17.69 0.73
C HIS A 183 -4.86 17.16 2.13
N ARG A 184 -5.70 16.12 2.20
CA ARG A 184 -6.26 15.58 3.45
C ARG A 184 -5.25 14.67 4.19
N ALA A 185 -5.32 14.62 5.52
CA ALA A 185 -4.50 13.71 6.32
C ALA A 185 -5.13 12.29 6.35
N GLY A 186 -4.35 11.31 6.83
CA GLY A 186 -4.84 9.97 7.15
C GLY A 186 -5.85 9.97 8.29
N LEU A 187 -6.44 8.79 8.57
CA LEU A 187 -7.45 8.62 9.63
C LEU A 187 -6.96 9.02 11.01
N CYS A 188 -5.68 8.75 11.28
CA CYS A 188 -5.05 9.09 12.56
C CYS A 188 -4.53 10.54 12.60
N GLY A 189 -4.97 11.41 11.69
CA GLY A 189 -4.53 12.79 11.59
C GLY A 189 -3.11 12.94 11.05
N GLY A 190 -2.48 14.08 11.33
CA GLY A 190 -1.14 14.41 10.83
C GLY A 190 -0.02 13.90 11.74
N GLY A 191 0.70 12.87 11.30
CA GLY A 191 1.86 12.31 12.02
C GLY A 191 1.51 11.31 13.12
N PRO A 192 0.72 10.26 12.84
CA PRO A 192 0.29 9.32 13.86
C PRO A 192 1.41 8.39 14.34
N LEU A 193 1.32 7.98 15.61
CA LEU A 193 2.17 6.93 16.17
C LEU A 193 1.48 5.58 15.98
N ALA A 194 2.01 4.74 15.10
CA ALA A 194 1.60 3.34 15.01
C ALA A 194 2.26 2.53 16.13
N THR A 195 1.45 1.75 16.85
CA THR A 195 1.86 0.88 17.93
C THR A 195 1.51 -0.56 17.57
N LEU A 196 2.49 -1.45 17.69
CA LEU A 196 2.35 -2.87 17.39
C LEU A 196 2.75 -3.70 18.60
N VAL A 197 1.99 -4.76 18.86
CA VAL A 197 2.35 -5.79 19.82
C VAL A 197 3.41 -6.68 19.19
N MET A 198 4.54 -6.83 19.89
CA MET A 198 5.67 -7.64 19.45
C MET A 198 5.88 -8.81 20.42
N PRO A 199 6.34 -9.98 19.92
CA PRO A 199 6.74 -11.06 20.80
C PRO A 199 7.99 -10.67 21.59
N SER A 200 8.17 -11.23 22.79
CA SER A 200 9.35 -10.96 23.62
C SER A 200 10.63 -11.54 23.03
N ASP A 201 10.53 -12.58 22.20
CA ASP A 201 11.66 -13.16 21.48
C ASP A 201 11.88 -12.44 20.15
N GLU A 202 13.01 -11.73 20.02
CA GLU A 202 13.42 -11.01 18.81
C GLU A 202 13.61 -11.94 17.60
N GLN A 203 13.87 -13.23 17.84
CA GLN A 203 14.06 -14.27 16.82
C GLN A 203 12.76 -14.92 16.37
N SER A 204 11.61 -14.47 16.90
CA SER A 204 10.30 -14.90 16.43
C SER A 204 10.15 -14.69 14.92
N SER A 205 9.48 -15.63 14.25
CA SER A 205 9.21 -15.47 12.82
C SER A 205 8.33 -14.24 12.56
N LEU A 206 8.40 -13.73 11.33
CA LEU A 206 7.60 -12.59 10.90
C LEU A 206 6.10 -12.85 11.10
N TRP A 207 5.63 -14.08 10.84
CA TRP A 207 4.24 -14.49 11.14
C TRP A 207 3.80 -14.11 12.55
N HIS A 208 4.59 -14.47 13.58
CA HIS A 208 4.21 -14.20 14.97
C HIS A 208 4.17 -12.71 15.28
N LYS A 209 5.08 -11.92 14.69
CA LYS A 209 5.11 -10.47 14.84
C LYS A 209 3.85 -9.82 14.24
N LEU A 210 3.41 -10.30 13.08
CA LEU A 210 2.21 -9.80 12.40
C LEU A 210 0.92 -10.29 13.09
N TRP A 211 0.81 -11.58 13.38
CA TRP A 211 -0.41 -12.21 13.88
C TRP A 211 -0.86 -11.71 15.26
N LEU A 212 0.09 -11.27 16.10
CA LEU A 212 -0.23 -10.65 17.39
C LEU A 212 -1.13 -9.41 17.27
N ASN A 213 -1.16 -8.79 16.08
CA ASN A 213 -1.91 -7.58 15.81
C ASN A 213 -3.19 -7.83 14.99
N VAL A 214 -3.58 -9.10 14.78
CA VAL A 214 -4.85 -9.47 14.12
C VAL A 214 -5.92 -9.75 15.17
N ILE A 215 -7.08 -9.13 15.01
CA ILE A 215 -8.23 -9.19 15.91
C ILE A 215 -9.23 -10.24 15.41
N ASN A 216 -9.69 -11.11 16.31
CA ASN A 216 -10.70 -12.12 15.99
C ASN A 216 -12.12 -11.54 15.98
N HIS A 217 -13.04 -12.23 15.28
CA HIS A 217 -14.43 -11.80 15.14
C HIS A 217 -15.26 -11.84 16.43
N ASP A 218 -14.86 -12.55 17.49
CA ASP A 218 -15.56 -12.46 18.78
C ASP A 218 -15.39 -11.08 19.40
N ILE A 219 -14.18 -10.49 19.25
CA ILE A 219 -13.79 -9.18 19.79
C ILE A 219 -14.26 -8.06 18.88
N TRP A 220 -14.00 -8.15 17.58
CA TRP A 220 -14.38 -7.11 16.61
C TRP A 220 -15.42 -7.65 15.62
N ARG A 221 -16.68 -7.33 15.92
CA ARG A 221 -17.84 -7.79 15.17
C ARG A 221 -18.24 -6.76 14.13
N TYR A 222 -18.40 -7.22 12.89
CA TYR A 222 -18.90 -6.45 11.76
C TYR A 222 -19.61 -7.38 10.79
N ASP A 223 -20.47 -6.81 9.95
CA ASP A 223 -21.17 -7.55 8.90
C ASP A 223 -20.20 -8.10 7.85
N LYS A 224 -20.64 -9.06 7.04
CA LYS A 224 -19.78 -9.60 5.98
C LYS A 224 -19.38 -8.47 5.01
N PRO A 225 -18.07 -8.26 4.75
CA PRO A 225 -17.63 -7.21 3.84
C PRO A 225 -18.03 -7.49 2.39
N ASN A 226 -18.31 -6.42 1.65
CA ASN A 226 -18.32 -6.45 0.19
C ASN A 226 -16.99 -5.86 -0.32
N PHE A 227 -16.22 -6.67 -1.04
CA PHE A 227 -14.90 -6.27 -1.53
C PHE A 227 -14.92 -5.57 -2.90
N HIS A 228 -16.10 -5.30 -3.48
CA HIS A 228 -16.20 -4.76 -4.84
C HIS A 228 -16.83 -3.37 -4.95
N ASP A 229 -17.51 -2.88 -3.90
CA ASP A 229 -18.30 -1.63 -3.96
C ASP A 229 -17.54 -0.40 -3.45
N GLY A 230 -16.29 -0.57 -3.02
CA GLY A 230 -15.47 0.50 -2.46
C GLY A 230 -15.65 0.74 -0.96
N SER A 231 -16.54 -0.01 -0.30
CA SER A 231 -16.79 0.17 1.14
C SER A 231 -15.60 -0.20 2.02
N VAL A 232 -14.87 -1.25 1.63
CA VAL A 232 -13.60 -1.67 2.25
C VAL A 232 -12.40 -1.03 1.57
N PHE A 233 -12.36 -1.08 0.23
CA PHE A 233 -11.22 -0.65 -0.59
C PHE A 233 -11.55 0.61 -1.39
N PRO A 234 -11.17 1.82 -0.92
CA PRO A 234 -11.74 3.07 -1.46
C PRO A 234 -11.36 3.37 -2.91
N TRP A 235 -10.29 2.78 -3.42
CA TRP A 235 -9.85 2.95 -4.81
C TRP A 235 -10.72 2.21 -5.81
N LEU A 236 -11.59 1.28 -5.37
CA LEU A 236 -12.52 0.55 -6.24
C LEU A 236 -13.77 1.35 -6.62
N ALA A 237 -13.97 2.53 -6.03
CA ALA A 237 -15.09 3.41 -6.32
C ALA A 237 -14.61 4.85 -6.60
N PRO A 238 -15.42 5.69 -7.27
CA PRO A 238 -15.11 7.10 -7.42
C PRO A 238 -14.87 7.79 -6.08
N THR A 239 -13.80 8.58 -6.00
CA THR A 239 -13.45 9.34 -4.79
C THR A 239 -14.56 10.30 -4.38
N ILE A 240 -14.85 10.35 -3.07
CA ILE A 240 -15.78 11.33 -2.50
C ILE A 240 -15.02 12.66 -2.40
N GLU A 241 -15.26 13.57 -3.36
CA GLU A 241 -14.53 14.84 -3.42
C GLU A 241 -14.91 15.77 -2.26
N SER A 242 -13.93 16.12 -1.43
CA SER A 242 -14.15 16.92 -0.22
C SER A 242 -14.19 18.45 -0.44
N SER A 243 -14.57 18.87 -1.65
CA SER A 243 -14.71 20.29 -2.00
C SER A 243 -16.10 20.84 -1.66
N LYS A 244 -17.08 19.96 -1.45
CA LYS A 244 -18.47 20.31 -1.11
C LYS A 244 -18.71 20.14 0.40
N GLU A 245 -19.54 20.99 0.97
CA GLU A 245 -20.00 20.84 2.36
C GLU A 245 -20.80 19.53 2.52
N GLY A 246 -20.62 18.82 3.63
CA GLY A 246 -21.30 17.55 3.90
C GLY A 246 -20.66 16.32 3.23
N SER A 247 -19.45 16.45 2.71
CA SER A 247 -18.67 15.36 2.09
C SER A 247 -17.73 14.64 3.05
N GLU A 248 -17.81 14.97 4.34
CA GLU A 248 -17.07 14.33 5.40
C GLU A 248 -17.45 12.85 5.52
N ILE A 249 -16.43 12.01 5.66
CA ILE A 249 -16.58 10.58 5.90
C ILE A 249 -16.37 10.33 7.38
N TYR A 250 -17.38 9.78 8.02
CA TYR A 250 -17.37 9.31 9.41
C TYR A 250 -17.37 7.78 9.41
N PRO A 251 -16.96 7.14 10.53
CA PRO A 251 -17.08 5.68 10.65
C PRO A 251 -18.52 5.18 10.47
N SER A 252 -19.51 6.00 10.81
CA SER A 252 -20.94 5.71 10.68
C SER A 252 -21.53 6.10 9.32
N THR A 253 -20.72 6.62 8.38
CA THR A 253 -21.20 6.98 7.05
C THR A 253 -21.66 5.72 6.32
N GLU A 254 -22.85 5.78 5.73
CA GLU A 254 -23.39 4.67 4.92
C GLU A 254 -22.40 4.32 3.79
N GLY A 255 -22.16 3.01 3.61
CA GLY A 255 -21.19 2.53 2.62
C GLY A 255 -19.73 2.54 3.10
N VAL A 256 -19.44 2.87 4.37
CA VAL A 256 -18.12 2.67 4.98
C VAL A 256 -18.15 1.39 5.82
N HIS A 257 -17.36 0.40 5.42
CA HIS A 257 -17.22 -0.82 6.20
C HIS A 257 -16.19 -0.63 7.33
N PRO A 258 -16.32 -1.27 8.51
CA PRO A 258 -15.32 -1.12 9.59
C PRO A 258 -13.86 -1.42 9.19
N LEU A 259 -13.65 -2.36 8.26
CA LEU A 259 -12.32 -2.67 7.69
C LEU A 259 -11.71 -1.54 6.86
N HIS A 260 -12.48 -0.51 6.45
CA HIS A 260 -11.98 0.67 5.74
C HIS A 260 -10.86 1.38 6.51
N VAL A 261 -10.83 1.22 7.84
CA VAL A 261 -9.81 1.81 8.71
C VAL A 261 -8.38 1.43 8.30
N TYR A 262 -8.16 0.24 7.71
CA TYR A 262 -6.85 -0.19 7.21
C TYR A 262 -6.47 0.42 5.86
N TRP A 263 -7.45 0.98 5.14
CA TRP A 263 -7.39 1.23 3.70
C TRP A 263 -7.70 2.67 3.32
N ALA A 264 -7.73 3.58 4.30
CA ALA A 264 -8.04 4.96 4.03
C ALA A 264 -7.14 5.56 2.94
N MET A 265 -7.77 6.31 2.04
CA MET A 265 -7.15 6.85 0.84
C MET A 265 -7.45 8.36 0.71
N PRO A 266 -6.90 9.20 1.60
CA PRO A 266 -7.20 10.64 1.63
C PRO A 266 -6.59 11.40 0.45
N ARG A 267 -5.48 10.90 -0.13
CA ARG A 267 -4.77 11.56 -1.24
C ARG A 267 -5.21 10.94 -2.57
N ARG A 268 -5.49 11.82 -3.53
CA ARG A 268 -5.81 11.45 -4.91
C ARG A 268 -4.53 11.38 -5.72
N ILE A 269 -4.02 10.18 -5.97
CA ILE A 269 -2.72 9.96 -6.59
C ILE A 269 -2.84 8.89 -7.69
N ARG A 270 -2.18 9.11 -8.83
CA ARG A 270 -1.98 8.11 -9.88
C ARG A 270 -0.50 8.00 -10.17
N LEU A 271 0.05 6.80 -10.10
CA LEU A 271 1.43 6.55 -10.49
C LEU A 271 1.56 6.64 -12.02
N VAL A 272 2.70 7.12 -12.50
CA VAL A 272 3.08 7.07 -13.91
C VAL A 272 4.21 6.05 -14.01
N VAL A 273 3.88 4.88 -14.54
CA VAL A 273 4.82 3.78 -14.74
C VAL A 273 5.44 3.93 -16.12
N ASP A 274 6.76 3.94 -16.16
CA ASP A 274 7.57 4.04 -17.35
C ASP A 274 8.08 2.64 -17.74
N ASP A 275 8.02 2.29 -19.03
CA ASP A 275 8.53 1.04 -19.60
C ASP A 275 10.07 1.09 -19.78
N GLU A 276 10.76 1.56 -18.74
CA GLU A 276 12.21 1.70 -18.70
C GLU A 276 12.75 1.14 -17.38
N SER A 277 13.67 0.18 -17.51
CA SER A 277 14.42 -0.34 -16.36
C SER A 277 15.45 0.69 -15.92
N THR A 278 15.43 0.99 -14.63
CA THR A 278 16.38 1.93 -14.01
C THR A 278 16.65 1.48 -12.59
N GLN A 279 17.85 1.78 -12.09
CA GLN A 279 18.17 1.48 -10.70
C GLN A 279 17.26 2.28 -9.77
N CYS A 280 16.53 1.58 -8.89
CA CYS A 280 15.73 2.24 -7.88
C CYS A 280 16.63 2.98 -6.89
N LEU A 281 16.44 4.29 -6.72
CA LEU A 281 17.25 5.10 -5.81
C LEU A 281 16.88 4.92 -4.32
N ILE A 282 15.82 4.17 -4.03
CA ILE A 282 15.41 3.83 -2.66
C ILE A 282 15.81 2.39 -2.31
N GLY A 283 15.51 1.43 -3.19
CA GLY A 283 15.82 0.02 -2.99
C GLY A 283 17.26 -0.37 -3.34
N GLY A 284 17.98 0.47 -4.08
CA GLY A 284 19.34 0.20 -4.55
C GLY A 284 19.42 -1.01 -5.49
N GLU A 285 20.62 -1.59 -5.59
CA GLU A 285 20.91 -2.80 -6.40
C GLU A 285 20.04 -4.00 -6.01
N ASN A 286 19.65 -4.08 -4.74
CA ASN A 286 18.81 -5.17 -4.25
C ASN A 286 17.43 -5.21 -4.92
N SER A 287 16.94 -4.09 -5.47
CA SER A 287 15.63 -4.03 -6.13
C SER A 287 15.58 -4.66 -7.52
N GLU A 288 16.72 -5.01 -8.13
CA GLU A 288 16.77 -5.67 -9.44
C GLU A 288 16.13 -7.07 -9.43
N ASN A 289 16.14 -7.72 -8.27
CA ASN A 289 15.56 -9.04 -8.05
C ASN A 289 14.04 -9.02 -7.76
N SER A 290 13.43 -7.84 -7.69
CA SER A 290 11.98 -7.70 -7.53
C SER A 290 11.24 -7.92 -8.85
N GLU A 291 10.01 -8.45 -8.79
CA GLU A 291 9.20 -8.52 -10.01
C GLU A 291 8.91 -7.11 -10.56
N ASN A 292 8.95 -6.98 -11.88
CA ASN A 292 8.82 -5.73 -12.63
C ASN A 292 9.99 -4.74 -12.42
N SER A 293 11.19 -5.24 -12.16
CA SER A 293 12.44 -4.44 -12.23
C SER A 293 12.72 -3.85 -13.63
N GLU A 294 12.02 -4.34 -14.65
CA GLU A 294 12.02 -3.78 -16.01
C GLU A 294 11.26 -2.45 -16.13
N HIS A 295 10.45 -2.07 -15.13
CA HIS A 295 9.69 -0.83 -15.11
C HIS A 295 10.20 0.10 -14.03
N SER A 296 9.93 1.39 -14.19
CA SER A 296 10.25 2.39 -13.17
C SER A 296 9.10 3.37 -12.99
N VAL A 297 9.14 4.09 -11.87
CA VAL A 297 8.20 5.16 -11.56
C VAL A 297 9.02 6.39 -11.26
N ARG A 298 9.00 7.37 -12.15
CA ARG A 298 9.65 8.68 -11.97
C ARG A 298 8.67 9.75 -11.54
N HIS A 299 7.40 9.56 -11.87
CA HIS A 299 6.38 10.57 -11.71
C HIS A 299 5.09 10.02 -11.13
N TYR A 300 4.31 10.93 -10.57
CA TYR A 300 2.91 10.71 -10.24
C TYR A 300 2.07 11.94 -10.59
N ARG A 301 0.77 11.71 -10.78
CA ARG A 301 -0.24 12.75 -10.92
C ARG A 301 -1.05 12.83 -9.65
N THR A 302 -1.48 14.03 -9.28
CA THR A 302 -2.31 14.23 -8.08
C THR A 302 -3.31 15.35 -8.28
N LYS A 303 -4.42 15.27 -7.55
CA LYS A 303 -5.48 16.29 -7.48
C LYS A 303 -5.80 16.56 -6.01
N THR A 304 -6.23 17.77 -5.67
CA THR A 304 -6.66 18.09 -4.30
C THR A 304 -8.07 17.56 -4.02
N TYR A 305 -8.49 17.65 -2.76
CA TYR A 305 -9.82 17.33 -2.25
C TYR A 305 -10.21 15.86 -2.43
N GLY A 306 -9.37 14.93 -1.95
CA GLY A 306 -9.73 13.52 -1.78
C GLY A 306 -10.67 13.29 -0.60
N ASN A 307 -10.81 12.02 -0.19
CA ASN A 307 -11.64 11.62 0.94
C ASN A 307 -11.25 12.41 2.20
N ASN A 308 -12.24 12.99 2.87
CA ASN A 308 -12.03 13.77 4.09
C ASN A 308 -12.59 13.02 5.29
N TYR A 309 -11.72 12.31 5.99
CA TYR A 309 -12.11 11.54 7.16
C TYR A 309 -12.20 12.42 8.39
N VAL A 310 -13.35 12.38 9.08
CA VAL A 310 -13.66 13.20 10.25
C VAL A 310 -14.29 12.32 11.33
N GLY A 311 -14.24 12.78 12.57
CA GLY A 311 -14.80 12.08 13.73
C GLY A 311 -13.81 11.11 14.36
N ASN A 312 -14.29 10.36 15.35
CA ASN A 312 -13.47 9.39 16.05
C ASN A 312 -13.51 8.04 15.32
N TRP A 313 -12.37 7.60 14.80
CA TRP A 313 -12.19 6.30 14.13
C TRP A 313 -11.78 5.17 15.09
N ASP A 314 -12.04 5.35 16.38
CA ASP A 314 -11.76 4.36 17.40
C ASP A 314 -12.67 3.12 17.38
N PRO A 315 -12.09 1.95 17.71
CA PRO A 315 -10.67 1.72 17.94
C PRO A 315 -9.93 1.58 16.59
N HIS A 316 -9.02 2.51 16.26
CA HIS A 316 -8.15 2.30 15.11
C HIS A 316 -7.04 1.31 15.51
N PRO A 317 -6.86 0.17 14.79
CA PRO A 317 -6.09 -0.98 15.28
C PRO A 317 -4.60 -0.77 15.58
N PHE A 318 -4.05 0.39 15.22
CA PHE A 318 -2.64 0.75 15.34
C PHE A 318 -2.38 2.00 16.18
N THR A 319 -3.39 2.77 16.59
CA THR A 319 -3.20 3.96 17.44
C THR A 319 -3.82 3.72 18.81
N PRO A 320 -3.20 4.22 19.89
CA PRO A 320 -3.75 4.11 21.24
C PRO A 320 -4.88 5.13 21.55
N PHE A 321 -5.21 6.02 20.60
CA PHE A 321 -6.18 7.10 20.73
C PHE A 321 -7.05 7.26 19.49
#